data_AF-A0A819MAL5-F1
#
_entry.id   AF-A0A819MAL5-F1
#
_cell.length_a   1.000
_cell.length_b   1.000
_cell.length_c   1.000
_cell.angle_alpha   90.00
_cell.angle_beta   90.00
_cell.angle_gamma   90.00
#
_symmetry.space_group_name_H-M   'P 1'
#
loop_
_entity.id
_entity.type
_entity.pdbx_description
1 polymer ?
#
loop_
_entity_poly.entity_id
_entity_poly.type
_entity_poly.pdbx_seq_one_letter_code
_entity_poly.pdbx_strand_id
1 'polypeptide(L)'
;ISGQSESTWCCACYSLIFTSGPVAGKQMIVQVTNTGGDLGNNQFDIQIPGGGFGIFDACTNQFPGGNYYWGAQYGGVSSRDQCSSLPAALQAGCFWRFDWFQGADNPSMTFTEVTCPSAITDITGCVRS
;
A
#
# COMPACT_ATOMS: atom_id res chain seq x y z
N ILE A 1 -10.89 -4.49 9.09
CA ILE A 1 -10.49 -4.72 10.52
C ILE A 1 -11.58 -5.55 11.18
N SER A 2 -11.22 -6.63 11.88
CA SER A 2 -12.20 -7.60 12.39
C SER A 2 -13.17 -6.94 13.37
N GLY A 3 -14.47 -7.16 13.17
CA GLY A 3 -15.53 -6.63 14.03
C GLY A 3 -15.81 -5.12 13.88
N GLN A 4 -15.21 -4.43 12.91
CA GLN A 4 -15.45 -3.00 12.66
C GLN A 4 -16.19 -2.77 11.34
N SER A 5 -16.60 -1.53 11.10
CA SER A 5 -17.20 -1.07 9.84
C SER A 5 -16.38 0.06 9.21
N GLU A 6 -16.70 0.38 7.95
CA GLU A 6 -16.06 1.47 7.21
C GLU A 6 -16.13 2.82 7.94
N SER A 7 -17.26 3.13 8.58
CA SER A 7 -17.41 4.32 9.42
C SER A 7 -16.37 4.42 10.55
N THR A 8 -15.83 3.29 11.01
CA THR A 8 -14.82 3.22 12.06
C THR A 8 -13.41 3.38 11.49
N TRP A 9 -13.06 2.68 10.40
CA TRP A 9 -11.69 2.69 9.90
C TRP A 9 -11.40 3.72 8.81
N CYS A 10 -12.39 4.23 8.09
CA CYS A 10 -12.12 5.18 7.01
C CYS A 10 -11.42 6.43 7.56
N CYS A 11 -10.29 6.76 6.94
CA CYS A 11 -9.38 7.82 7.33
C CYS A 11 -8.72 7.67 8.71
N ALA A 12 -8.89 6.53 9.38
CA ALA A 12 -8.15 6.21 10.61
C ALA A 12 -6.70 5.85 10.28
N CYS A 13 -5.79 6.09 11.22
CA CYS A 13 -4.39 5.76 11.07
C CYS A 13 -3.97 4.66 12.02
N TYR A 14 -3.07 3.81 11.54
CA TYR A 14 -2.53 2.69 12.29
C TYR A 14 -1.01 2.67 12.20
N SER A 15 -0.36 2.47 13.33
CA SER A 15 1.06 2.12 13.39
C SER A 15 1.18 0.61 13.22
N LEU A 16 1.75 0.18 12.10
CA LEU A 16 2.10 -1.22 11.82
C LEU A 16 3.53 -1.48 12.29
N ILE A 17 3.75 -2.54 13.05
CA ILE A 17 5.08 -3.05 13.39
C ILE A 17 5.22 -4.42 12.73
N PHE A 18 6.10 -4.53 11.74
CA PHE A 18 6.30 -5.79 11.03
C PHE A 18 6.96 -6.83 11.92
N THR A 19 6.48 -8.06 11.89
CA THR A 19 6.92 -9.18 12.74
C THR A 19 7.59 -10.31 11.95
N SER A 20 7.59 -10.25 10.61
CA SER A 20 8.26 -11.22 9.75
C SER A 20 8.86 -10.56 8.49
N GLY A 21 9.61 -11.34 7.71
CA GLY A 21 10.26 -10.87 6.49
C GLY A 21 11.48 -9.97 6.73
N PRO A 22 12.05 -9.40 5.65
CA PRO A 22 13.27 -8.58 5.73
C PRO A 22 13.05 -7.24 6.45
N VAL A 23 11.78 -6.85 6.64
CA VAL A 23 11.38 -5.61 7.32
C VAL A 23 10.97 -5.82 8.77
N ALA A 24 11.13 -7.03 9.33
CA ALA A 24 10.79 -7.30 10.73
C ALA A 24 11.43 -6.28 11.69
N GLY A 25 10.63 -5.76 12.62
CA GLY A 25 11.01 -4.71 13.56
C GLY A 25 10.89 -3.28 13.02
N LYS A 26 10.69 -3.07 11.71
CA LYS A 26 10.37 -1.74 11.16
C LYS A 26 8.93 -1.36 11.49
N GLN A 27 8.72 -0.06 11.63
CA GLN A 27 7.42 0.55 11.86
C GLN A 27 6.97 1.36 10.63
N MET A 28 5.68 1.29 10.31
CA MET A 28 5.05 2.09 9.25
C MET A 28 3.71 2.64 9.75
N ILE A 29 3.49 3.95 9.62
CA ILE A 29 2.19 4.55 9.90
C ILE A 29 1.42 4.64 8.58
N VAL A 30 0.20 4.12 8.56
CA VAL A 30 -0.69 4.10 7.39
C VAL A 30 -2.01 4.80 7.72
N GLN A 31 -2.62 5.43 6.72
CA GLN A 31 -4.03 5.85 6.77
C GLN A 31 -4.87 4.92 5.89
N VAL A 32 -6.02 4.49 6.38
CA VAL A 32 -6.95 3.66 5.59
C VAL A 32 -7.77 4.54 4.67
N THR A 33 -7.60 4.36 3.36
CA THR A 33 -8.32 5.14 2.33
C THR A 33 -9.25 4.28 1.46
N ASN A 34 -9.30 2.97 1.70
CA ASN A 34 -10.10 2.03 0.94
C ASN A 34 -10.47 0.81 1.79
N THR A 35 -11.50 0.07 1.39
CA THR A 35 -11.90 -1.21 1.99
C THR A 35 -11.64 -2.36 1.01
N GLY A 36 -10.96 -3.40 1.47
CA GLY A 36 -10.81 -4.67 0.73
C GLY A 36 -11.87 -5.68 1.16
N GLY A 37 -12.54 -6.32 0.20
CA GLY A 37 -13.63 -7.27 0.47
C GLY A 37 -13.22 -8.73 0.65
N ASP A 38 -11.99 -9.11 0.27
CA ASP A 38 -11.55 -10.51 0.12
C ASP A 38 -10.36 -10.88 1.01
N LEU A 39 -10.34 -10.36 2.23
CA LEU A 39 -9.14 -10.35 3.07
C LEU A 39 -9.39 -11.00 4.43
N GLY A 40 -8.37 -11.68 4.96
CA GLY A 40 -8.43 -12.34 6.26
C GLY A 40 -8.65 -11.37 7.42
N ASN A 41 -8.78 -11.90 8.64
CA ASN A 41 -8.91 -11.08 9.84
C ASN A 41 -7.70 -10.11 9.96
N ASN A 42 -7.98 -8.81 10.04
CA ASN A 42 -6.99 -7.74 10.26
C ASN A 42 -5.88 -7.63 9.21
N GLN A 43 -6.21 -7.86 7.94
CA GLN A 43 -5.30 -7.64 6.83
C GLN A 43 -5.23 -6.16 6.42
N PHE A 44 -4.04 -5.71 6.02
CA PHE A 44 -3.76 -4.39 5.47
C PHE A 44 -3.12 -4.55 4.09
N ASP A 45 -3.85 -4.17 3.05
CA ASP A 45 -3.30 -4.07 1.70
C ASP A 45 -2.62 -2.70 1.54
N ILE A 46 -1.29 -2.70 1.62
CA ILE A 46 -0.50 -1.48 1.50
C ILE A 46 -0.48 -1.05 0.03
N GLN A 47 -0.94 0.17 -0.26
CA GLN A 47 -0.90 0.74 -1.61
C GLN A 47 0.53 1.02 -2.03
N ILE A 48 1.06 0.17 -2.90
CA ILE A 48 2.42 0.25 -3.43
C ILE A 48 2.32 0.22 -4.97
N PRO A 49 2.72 1.30 -5.68
CA PRO A 49 2.77 1.26 -7.14
C PRO A 49 3.67 0.13 -7.64
N GLY A 50 3.17 -0.62 -8.63
CA GLY A 50 3.84 -1.83 -9.10
C GLY A 50 3.65 -3.05 -8.18
N GLY A 51 2.74 -3.02 -7.21
CA GLY A 51 2.35 -4.18 -6.38
C GLY A 51 1.33 -5.14 -7.03
N GLY A 52 0.82 -4.80 -8.21
CA GLY A 52 -0.21 -5.55 -8.93
C GLY A 52 -1.60 -4.92 -8.76
N PHE A 53 -2.43 -5.01 -9.79
CA PHE A 53 -3.78 -4.43 -9.81
C PHE A 53 -4.80 -5.25 -9.01
N GLY A 54 -4.52 -6.54 -8.84
CA GLY A 54 -5.48 -7.48 -8.29
C GLY A 54 -6.70 -7.66 -9.20
N ILE A 55 -7.89 -7.56 -8.62
CA ILE A 55 -9.16 -7.81 -9.31
C ILE A 55 -9.48 -6.73 -10.36
N PHE A 56 -9.09 -5.47 -10.12
CA PHE A 56 -9.50 -4.33 -10.93
C PHE A 56 -8.29 -3.63 -11.57
N ASP A 57 -8.13 -3.77 -12.89
CA ASP A 57 -7.17 -2.95 -13.65
C ASP A 57 -7.81 -1.65 -14.12
N ALA A 58 -7.60 -0.58 -13.35
CA ALA A 58 -7.91 0.79 -13.73
C ALA A 58 -6.68 1.57 -14.20
N CYS A 59 -5.47 1.05 -13.99
CA CYS A 59 -4.24 1.77 -14.28
C CYS A 59 -3.99 1.88 -15.78
N THR A 60 -4.34 0.86 -16.56
CA THR A 60 -4.27 0.91 -18.03
C THR A 60 -5.17 1.99 -18.62
N ASN A 61 -6.32 2.23 -18.01
CA ASN A 61 -7.23 3.32 -18.39
C ASN A 61 -6.75 4.70 -17.91
N GLN A 62 -6.14 4.77 -16.72
CA GLN A 62 -5.62 6.02 -16.17
C GLN A 62 -4.38 6.53 -16.91
N PHE A 63 -3.56 5.63 -17.45
CA PHE A 63 -2.33 5.94 -18.18
C PHE A 63 -2.38 5.43 -19.63
N PRO A 64 -3.30 5.93 -20.46
CA PRO A 64 -3.51 5.41 -21.80
C PRO A 64 -2.29 5.68 -22.69
N GLY A 65 -1.98 4.74 -23.58
CA GLY A 65 -0.97 4.91 -24.65
C GLY A 65 0.49 4.80 -24.22
N GLY A 66 0.80 4.57 -22.94
CA GLY A 66 2.16 4.30 -22.51
C GLY A 66 2.53 2.81 -22.62
N ASN A 67 3.76 2.54 -23.06
CA ASN A 67 4.32 1.19 -23.04
C ASN A 67 4.88 0.87 -21.64
N TYR A 68 4.00 0.80 -20.64
CA TYR A 68 4.36 0.56 -19.26
C TYR A 68 4.41 -0.94 -18.93
N TYR A 69 5.38 -1.34 -18.12
CA TYR A 69 5.46 -2.70 -17.59
C TYR A 69 4.96 -2.73 -16.15
N TRP A 70 3.74 -3.20 -15.96
CA TRP A 70 3.08 -3.26 -14.65
C TRP A 70 3.42 -4.50 -13.81
N GLY A 71 3.99 -5.52 -14.45
CA GLY A 71 4.30 -6.82 -13.84
C GLY A 71 3.09 -7.75 -13.77
N ALA A 72 3.11 -8.69 -12.83
CA ALA A 72 2.05 -9.67 -12.65
C ALA A 72 0.76 -9.03 -12.10
N GLN A 73 -0.41 -9.60 -12.44
CA GLN A 73 -1.71 -9.11 -11.95
C GLN A 73 -1.75 -9.03 -10.42
N TYR A 74 -1.24 -10.07 -9.74
CA TYR A 74 -1.04 -10.10 -8.29
C TYR A 74 0.47 -10.12 -8.02
N GLY A 75 0.97 -9.19 -7.21
CA GLY A 75 2.39 -9.06 -6.87
C GLY A 75 3.19 -8.12 -7.78
N GLY A 76 2.65 -7.76 -8.95
CA GLY A 76 3.18 -6.69 -9.81
C GLY A 76 4.61 -6.93 -10.29
N VAL A 77 5.42 -5.86 -10.32
CA VAL A 77 6.82 -5.94 -10.74
C VAL A 77 7.64 -6.79 -9.76
N SER A 78 8.62 -7.53 -10.27
CA SER A 78 9.44 -8.47 -9.50
C SER A 78 10.84 -7.95 -9.17
N SER A 79 11.26 -6.81 -9.73
CA SER A 79 12.54 -6.20 -9.42
C SER A 79 12.49 -4.68 -9.38
N ARG A 80 13.45 -4.09 -8.64
CA ARG A 80 13.63 -2.64 -8.53
C ARG A 80 13.81 -1.97 -9.90
N ASP A 81 14.55 -2.59 -10.80
CA ASP A 81 14.84 -2.03 -12.14
C ASP A 81 13.58 -1.89 -13.00
N GLN A 82 12.56 -2.72 -12.77
CA GLN A 82 11.29 -2.61 -13.49
C GLN A 82 10.49 -1.37 -13.09
N CYS A 83 10.81 -0.70 -11.98
CA CYS A 83 10.14 0.53 -11.58
C CYS A 83 10.33 1.66 -12.60
N SER A 84 11.43 1.70 -13.36
CA SER A 84 11.63 2.73 -14.39
C SER A 84 10.67 2.58 -15.58
N SER A 85 10.01 1.43 -15.70
CA SER A 85 9.02 1.13 -16.73
C SER A 85 7.59 1.47 -16.31
N LEU A 86 7.39 2.05 -15.12
CA LEU A 86 6.12 2.60 -14.66
C LEU A 86 6.02 4.10 -15.00
N PRO A 87 4.79 4.68 -15.02
CA PRO A 87 4.63 6.12 -15.14
C PRO A 87 5.45 6.89 -14.11
N ALA A 88 6.07 8.02 -14.52
CA ALA A 88 6.99 8.79 -13.69
C ALA A 88 6.44 9.12 -12.28
N ALA A 89 5.15 9.48 -12.21
CA ALA A 89 4.47 9.80 -10.96
C ALA A 89 4.39 8.62 -9.96
N LEU A 90 4.53 7.39 -10.43
CA LEU A 90 4.42 6.16 -9.64
C LEU A 90 5.79 5.57 -9.25
N GLN A 91 6.86 6.00 -9.91
CA GLN A 91 8.18 5.38 -9.75
C GLN A 91 8.73 5.50 -8.33
N ALA A 92 8.54 6.65 -7.67
CA ALA A 92 9.02 6.85 -6.30
C ALA A 92 8.43 5.84 -5.31
N GLY A 93 7.12 5.58 -5.40
CA GLY A 93 6.45 4.56 -4.59
C GLY A 93 6.88 3.12 -4.95
N CYS A 94 7.14 2.86 -6.23
CA CYS A 94 7.69 1.57 -6.65
C CYS A 94 9.11 1.36 -6.10
N PHE A 95 10.00 2.35 -6.19
CA PHE A 95 11.34 2.25 -5.62
C PHE A 95 11.32 2.06 -4.10
N TRP A 96 10.40 2.73 -3.39
CA TRP A 96 10.19 2.52 -1.96
C TRP A 96 9.95 1.04 -1.60
N ARG A 97 9.21 0.29 -2.44
CA ARG A 97 8.95 -1.15 -2.26
C ARG A 97 10.25 -1.94 -2.12
N PHE A 98 11.25 -1.62 -2.93
CA PHE A 98 12.51 -2.37 -2.97
C PHE A 98 13.58 -1.76 -2.07
N ASP A 99 13.50 -0.46 -1.77
CA ASP A 99 14.50 0.26 -0.99
C ASP A 99 14.22 0.16 0.51
N TRP A 100 13.15 0.78 0.99
CA TRP A 100 12.82 0.80 2.42
C TRP A 100 12.13 -0.49 2.84
N PHE A 101 11.20 -0.97 2.01
CA PHE A 101 10.40 -2.16 2.25
C PHE A 101 11.10 -3.46 1.82
N GLN A 102 12.30 -3.35 1.25
CA GLN A 102 13.21 -4.46 0.94
C GLN A 102 12.59 -5.61 0.13
N GLY A 103 11.58 -5.31 -0.69
CA GLY A 103 10.86 -6.31 -1.47
C GLY A 103 10.14 -7.35 -0.62
N ALA A 104 9.79 -7.02 0.63
CA ALA A 104 9.10 -7.95 1.52
C ALA A 104 7.80 -8.47 0.88
N ASP A 105 7.61 -9.79 0.92
CA ASP A 105 6.44 -10.47 0.40
C ASP A 105 5.47 -10.78 1.55
N ASN A 106 4.39 -10.00 1.62
CA ASN A 106 3.31 -10.13 2.61
C ASN A 106 3.80 -10.34 4.06
N PRO A 107 4.63 -9.43 4.61
CA PRO A 107 5.12 -9.56 5.98
C PRO A 107 3.96 -9.46 6.98
N SER A 108 4.01 -10.33 8.00
CA SER A 108 3.12 -10.27 9.16
C SER A 108 3.39 -9.00 9.96
N MET A 109 2.38 -8.52 10.69
CA MET A 109 2.51 -7.33 11.53
C MET A 109 1.61 -7.40 12.77
N THR A 110 1.92 -6.57 13.74
CA THR A 110 0.98 -6.11 14.78
C THR A 110 0.65 -4.64 14.51
N PHE A 111 -0.53 -4.18 14.95
CA PHE A 111 -0.95 -2.81 14.70
C PHE A 111 -1.64 -2.18 15.91
N THR A 112 -1.60 -0.86 15.96
CA THR A 112 -2.32 -0.05 16.95
C THR A 112 -2.83 1.21 16.27
N GLU A 113 -4.07 1.60 16.58
CA GLU A 113 -4.64 2.86 16.09
C GLU A 113 -3.90 4.05 16.71
N VAL A 114 -3.63 5.06 15.90
CA VAL A 114 -2.88 6.26 16.29
C VAL A 114 -3.52 7.52 15.71
N THR A 115 -3.24 8.67 16.29
CA THR A 115 -3.57 9.96 15.68
C THR A 115 -2.86 10.07 14.32
N CYS A 116 -3.61 10.43 13.28
CA CYS A 116 -3.03 10.61 11.95
C CYS A 116 -2.03 11.77 11.93
N PRO A 117 -0.78 11.53 11.49
CA PRO A 117 0.18 12.61 11.25
C PRO A 117 -0.28 13.52 10.11
N SER A 118 -0.01 14.82 10.23
CA SER A 118 -0.33 15.81 9.17
C SER A 118 0.33 15.46 7.83
N ALA A 119 1.54 14.90 7.86
CA ALA A 119 2.23 14.42 6.67
C ALA A 119 1.43 13.41 5.83
N ILE A 120 0.44 12.73 6.41
CA ILE A 120 -0.48 11.84 5.70
C ILE A 120 -1.80 12.55 5.40
N THR A 121 -2.40 13.24 6.37
CA THR A 121 -3.72 13.87 6.18
C THR A 121 -3.69 15.05 5.22
N ASP A 122 -2.57 15.75 5.10
CA ASP A 122 -2.40 16.84 4.15
C ASP A 122 -2.37 16.33 2.69
N ILE A 123 -2.01 15.05 2.49
CA ILE A 123 -2.02 14.39 1.18
C ILE A 123 -3.44 13.93 0.83
N THR A 124 -4.15 13.30 1.77
CA THR A 124 -5.47 12.70 1.51
C THR A 124 -6.62 13.69 1.68
N GLY A 125 -6.41 14.79 2.41
CA GLY A 125 -7.44 15.74 2.80
C GLY A 125 -8.47 15.19 3.80
N CYS A 126 -8.24 13.99 4.36
CA CYS A 126 -9.20 13.34 5.25
C CYS A 126 -8.68 13.26 6.69
N VAL A 127 -9.45 13.82 7.62
CA VAL A 127 -9.18 13.80 9.06
C VAL A 127 -10.45 13.33 9.77
N ARG A 128 -10.32 12.38 10.70
CA ARG A 128 -11.45 11.96 11.54
C ARG A 128 -11.67 12.97 12.66
N SER A 129 -12.94 13.32 12.89
CA SER A 129 -13.41 14.18 13.98
C SER A 129 -13.52 13.45 15.31
#